data_AF-A0AA95MEJ6-F1
#
_entry.id   AF-A0AA95MEJ6-F1
#
_cell.length_a   1.000
_cell.length_b   1.000
_cell.length_c   1.000
_cell.angle_alpha   90.00
_cell.angle_beta   90.00
_cell.angle_gamma   90.00
#
_symmetry.space_group_name_H-M   'P 1'
#
loop_
_entity.id
_entity.type
_entity.pdbx_description
1 polymer ?
#
loop_
_entity_poly.entity_id
_entity_poly.type
_entity_poly.pdbx_seq_one_letter_code
_entity_poly.pdbx_strand_id
1 'polypeptide(L)'
;MLDQFRRVSEQNRVPFFCVDSLDFTKTPKGFTTRLLTILQVEVLDEKSETELLQEAIRQLNKKAEAGGIVLAIDTYEEINELDDWIRQSFLVGLSNNILIVLSGRFPLKGGWVLSPAWRRLIKFLLLPSFDYETCMQYTSRFGNYDDSFVRKSFMITKGHPLTFSLFMSLIEMEEMTDTPTFNKIRFDSLEPTQFFEFSTISTLNKCLIKRGLSTLQI
;
A
#
# COMPACT_ATOMS: atom_id res chain seq x y z
N MET A 1 2.75 -4.46 -0.47
CA MET A 1 3.04 -3.89 0.88
C MET A 1 1.83 -3.96 1.78
N LEU A 2 0.63 -3.54 1.32
CA LEU A 2 -0.60 -3.92 2.04
C LEU A 2 -0.71 -5.45 2.16
N ASP A 3 -0.18 -6.22 1.21
CA ASP A 3 -0.05 -7.67 1.36
C ASP A 3 0.90 -8.11 2.47
N GLN A 4 1.96 -7.34 2.76
CA GLN A 4 2.84 -7.62 3.89
C GLN A 4 2.12 -7.31 5.21
N PHE A 5 1.40 -6.17 5.29
CA PHE A 5 0.54 -5.88 6.44
C PHE A 5 -0.54 -6.95 6.64
N ARG A 6 -1.19 -7.40 5.56
CA ARG A 6 -2.15 -8.50 5.58
C ARG A 6 -1.52 -9.77 6.12
N ARG A 7 -0.40 -10.21 5.53
CA ARG A 7 0.34 -11.42 5.95
C ARG A 7 0.76 -11.36 7.43
N VAL A 8 1.34 -10.24 7.87
CA VAL A 8 1.75 -10.05 9.27
C VAL A 8 0.53 -10.04 10.20
N SER A 9 -0.57 -9.40 9.78
CA SER A 9 -1.82 -9.39 10.58
C SER A 9 -2.39 -10.80 10.72
N GLU A 10 -2.43 -11.58 9.63
CA GLU A 10 -2.85 -12.98 9.61
C GLU A 10 -1.98 -13.85 10.52
N GLN A 11 -0.65 -13.69 10.46
CA GLN A 11 0.30 -14.40 11.33
C GLN A 11 0.06 -14.09 12.82
N ASN A 12 -0.30 -12.85 13.13
CA ASN A 12 -0.60 -12.41 14.50
C ASN A 12 -2.08 -12.57 14.89
N ARG A 13 -2.91 -13.19 14.03
CA ARG A 13 -4.36 -13.37 14.22
C ARG A 13 -5.14 -12.06 14.46
N VAL A 14 -4.65 -10.96 13.90
CA VAL A 14 -5.30 -9.65 13.94
C VAL A 14 -6.13 -9.48 12.65
N PRO A 15 -7.44 -9.20 12.74
CA PRO A 15 -8.25 -8.96 11.55
C PRO A 15 -7.75 -7.79 10.70
N PHE A 16 -7.69 -7.98 9.39
CA PHE A 16 -7.26 -6.98 8.42
C PHE A 16 -8.39 -6.67 7.44
N PHE A 17 -8.78 -5.40 7.38
CA PHE A 17 -9.76 -4.87 6.43
C PHE A 17 -9.08 -3.87 5.50
N CYS A 18 -9.41 -3.92 4.21
CA CYS A 18 -8.86 -3.01 3.21
C CYS A 18 -9.97 -2.42 2.37
N VAL A 19 -9.98 -1.10 2.25
CA VAL A 19 -10.87 -0.35 1.37
C VAL A 19 -10.00 0.30 0.30
N ASP A 20 -10.23 -0.01 -0.98
CA ASP A 20 -9.63 0.76 -2.06
C ASP A 20 -10.47 2.01 -2.29
N SER A 21 -9.83 3.18 -2.31
CA SER A 21 -10.48 4.43 -2.64
C SER A 21 -11.18 4.37 -3.99
N LEU A 22 -10.68 3.58 -4.94
CA LEU A 22 -11.28 3.44 -6.28
C LEU A 22 -12.60 2.66 -6.29
N ASP A 23 -12.92 1.90 -5.24
CA ASP A 23 -14.08 1.01 -5.20
C ASP A 23 -15.40 1.70 -4.79
N PHE A 24 -15.39 3.01 -4.54
CA PHE A 24 -16.57 3.73 -4.08
C PHE A 24 -16.64 5.18 -4.58
N THR A 25 -17.86 5.73 -4.58
CA THR A 25 -18.09 7.16 -4.85
C THR A 25 -17.54 7.98 -3.70
N LYS A 26 -16.79 9.06 -3.97
CA LYS A 26 -16.05 9.85 -2.97
C LYS A 26 -16.94 10.71 -2.06
N THR A 27 -17.99 10.12 -1.52
CA THR A 27 -18.96 10.71 -0.61
C THR A 27 -18.96 9.93 0.70
N PRO A 28 -19.39 10.54 1.82
CA PRO A 28 -19.58 9.85 3.10
C PRO A 28 -20.41 8.57 2.97
N LYS A 29 -21.53 8.63 2.24
CA LYS A 29 -22.39 7.48 1.99
C LYS A 29 -21.67 6.39 1.20
N GLY A 30 -20.97 6.73 0.12
CA GLY A 30 -20.25 5.77 -0.70
C GLY A 30 -19.18 5.01 0.10
N PHE A 31 -18.38 5.74 0.88
CA PHE A 31 -17.35 5.15 1.74
C PHE A 31 -17.94 4.23 2.81
N THR A 32 -18.96 4.71 3.54
CA THR A 32 -19.56 3.95 4.66
C THR A 32 -20.24 2.69 4.17
N THR A 33 -21.00 2.75 3.07
CA THR A 33 -21.62 1.56 2.46
C THR A 33 -20.56 0.55 2.02
N ARG A 34 -19.49 0.99 1.33
CA ARG A 34 -18.41 0.10 0.90
C ARG A 34 -17.72 -0.58 2.08
N LEU A 35 -17.45 0.18 3.14
CA LEU A 35 -16.86 -0.33 4.37
C LEU A 35 -17.77 -1.37 5.05
N LEU A 36 -19.09 -1.10 5.17
CA LEU A 36 -20.04 -2.05 5.74
C LEU A 36 -20.14 -3.35 4.95
N THR A 37 -20.08 -3.27 3.61
CA THR A 37 -19.99 -4.45 2.74
C THR A 37 -18.74 -5.28 3.03
N ILE A 38 -17.58 -4.65 3.20
CA ILE A 38 -16.32 -5.34 3.57
C ILE A 38 -16.41 -5.99 4.96
N LEU A 39 -17.13 -5.35 5.87
CA LEU A 39 -17.40 -5.89 7.22
C LEU A 39 -18.48 -6.98 7.24
N GLN A 40 -19.07 -7.31 6.08
CA GLN A 40 -20.16 -8.27 5.89
C GLN A 40 -21.40 -7.90 6.72
N VAL A 41 -21.74 -6.61 6.76
CA VAL A 41 -22.90 -6.09 7.47
C VAL A 41 -23.97 -5.75 6.44
N GLU A 42 -25.15 -6.33 6.59
CA GLU A 42 -26.29 -5.98 5.74
C GLU A 42 -26.71 -4.52 5.99
N VAL A 43 -26.76 -3.77 4.89
CA VAL A 43 -27.20 -2.38 4.88
C VAL A 43 -28.60 -2.33 4.30
N LEU A 44 -29.54 -1.78 5.06
CA LEU A 44 -30.88 -1.46 4.56
C LEU A 44 -30.81 -0.14 3.80
N ASP A 45 -31.42 -0.06 2.61
CA ASP A 45 -31.32 1.08 1.68
C ASP A 45 -31.82 2.42 2.27
N GLU A 46 -32.65 2.38 3.31
CA GLU A 46 -33.28 3.56 3.91
C GLU A 46 -32.41 4.28 4.95
N LYS A 47 -31.21 3.78 5.28
CA LYS A 47 -30.36 4.41 6.30
C LYS A 47 -29.83 5.77 5.83
N SER A 48 -29.93 6.76 6.71
CA SER A 48 -29.30 8.07 6.54
C SER A 48 -27.78 7.96 6.59
N GLU A 49 -27.07 8.97 6.06
CA GLU A 49 -25.59 8.98 6.07
C GLU A 49 -25.01 8.90 7.49
N THR A 50 -25.66 9.57 8.45
CA THR A 50 -25.25 9.55 9.85
C THR A 50 -25.41 8.16 10.46
N GLU A 51 -26.52 7.46 10.18
CA GLU A 51 -26.73 6.10 10.68
C GLU A 51 -25.74 5.12 10.08
N LEU A 52 -25.42 5.26 8.78
CA LEU A 52 -24.40 4.44 8.12
C LEU A 52 -23.01 4.65 8.76
N LEU A 53 -22.64 5.91 9.03
CA LEU A 53 -21.38 6.24 9.70
C LEU A 53 -21.32 5.63 11.10
N GLN A 54 -22.37 5.82 11.91
CA GLN A 54 -22.43 5.29 13.27
C GLN A 54 -22.38 3.76 13.27
N GLU A 55 -23.08 3.12 12.33
CA GLU A 55 -23.03 1.66 12.18
C GLU A 55 -21.63 1.18 11.84
N ALA A 56 -20.96 1.82 10.87
CA ALA A 56 -19.60 1.45 10.46
C ALA A 56 -18.60 1.58 11.61
N ILE A 57 -18.65 2.70 12.36
CA ILE A 57 -17.80 2.93 13.52
C ILE A 57 -18.08 1.88 14.60
N ARG A 58 -19.36 1.62 14.91
CA ARG A 58 -19.77 0.61 15.90
C ARG A 58 -19.22 -0.77 15.57
N GLN A 59 -19.34 -1.19 14.31
CA GLN A 59 -18.88 -2.50 13.87
C GLN A 59 -17.36 -2.64 13.90
N LEU A 60 -16.63 -1.61 13.48
CA LEU A 60 -15.17 -1.58 13.60
C LEU A 60 -14.72 -1.65 15.05
N ASN A 61 -15.30 -0.81 15.92
CA ASN A 61 -14.94 -0.77 17.34
C ASN A 61 -15.23 -2.10 18.02
N LYS A 62 -16.40 -2.71 17.77
CA LYS A 62 -16.75 -4.04 18.28
C LYS A 62 -15.75 -5.11 17.85
N LYS A 63 -15.32 -5.11 16.58
CA LYS A 63 -14.30 -6.07 16.10
C LYS A 63 -12.93 -5.80 16.74
N ALA A 64 -12.61 -4.55 17.06
CA ALA A 64 -11.36 -4.17 17.71
C ALA A 64 -11.28 -4.55 19.20
N GLU A 65 -12.41 -4.84 19.86
CA GLU A 65 -12.44 -5.31 21.25
C GLU A 65 -11.75 -6.68 21.42
N ALA A 66 -11.76 -7.52 20.38
CA ALA A 66 -11.26 -8.89 20.42
C ALA A 66 -9.72 -9.02 20.32
N GLY A 67 -8.97 -7.91 20.37
CA GLY A 67 -7.50 -7.91 20.24
C GLY A 67 -6.95 -6.89 19.25
N GLY A 68 -7.76 -5.91 18.84
CA GLY A 68 -7.41 -4.91 17.84
C GLY A 68 -7.61 -5.39 16.41
N ILE A 69 -7.63 -4.43 15.48
CA ILE A 69 -7.77 -4.68 14.03
C ILE A 69 -6.88 -3.73 13.24
N VAL A 70 -6.63 -4.06 11.98
CA VAL A 70 -5.98 -3.17 11.02
C VAL A 70 -6.99 -2.77 9.94
N LEU A 71 -7.16 -1.47 9.74
CA LEU A 71 -7.93 -0.88 8.64
C LEU A 71 -6.98 -0.18 7.67
N ALA A 72 -6.86 -0.71 6.47
CA ALA A 72 -6.13 -0.09 5.38
C ALA A 72 -7.09 0.67 4.44
N ILE A 73 -6.69 1.87 4.04
CA ILE A 73 -7.29 2.62 2.94
C ILE A 73 -6.23 2.73 1.85
N ASP A 74 -6.46 2.06 0.73
CA ASP A 74 -5.56 2.10 -0.43
C ASP A 74 -5.94 3.22 -1.39
N THR A 75 -4.96 3.61 -2.21
CA THR A 75 -5.10 4.67 -3.21
C THR A 75 -5.63 5.98 -2.58
N TYR A 76 -5.14 6.33 -1.39
CA TYR A 76 -5.68 7.43 -0.58
C TYR A 76 -5.61 8.79 -1.29
N GLU A 77 -4.69 8.97 -2.23
CA GLU A 77 -4.62 10.18 -3.06
C GLU A 77 -5.92 10.47 -3.83
N GLU A 78 -6.72 9.45 -4.13
CA GLU A 78 -7.98 9.57 -4.86
C GLU A 78 -9.16 9.93 -3.95
N ILE A 79 -8.95 10.14 -2.66
CA ILE A 79 -10.03 10.47 -1.72
C ILE A 79 -10.51 11.93 -1.85
N ASN A 80 -9.67 12.81 -2.40
CA ASN A 80 -9.97 14.20 -2.74
C ASN A 80 -10.67 14.97 -1.59
N GLU A 81 -11.86 15.52 -1.85
CA GLU A 81 -12.62 16.36 -0.91
C GLU A 81 -13.13 15.59 0.32
N LEU A 82 -13.17 14.26 0.26
CA LEU A 82 -13.59 13.41 1.37
C LEU A 82 -12.52 13.34 2.48
N ASP A 83 -11.30 13.81 2.22
CA ASP A 83 -10.18 13.82 3.14
C ASP A 83 -10.48 14.50 4.50
N ASP A 84 -11.18 15.63 4.47
CA ASP A 84 -11.58 16.34 5.70
C ASP A 84 -12.61 15.56 6.50
N TRP A 85 -13.60 14.98 5.83
CA TRP A 85 -14.63 14.17 6.48
C TRP A 85 -14.03 12.89 7.08
N ILE A 86 -13.09 12.23 6.40
CA ILE A 86 -12.37 11.07 6.93
C ILE A 86 -11.68 11.47 8.23
N ARG A 87 -10.90 12.56 8.22
CA ARG A 87 -10.20 13.02 9.42
C ARG A 87 -11.12 13.40 10.55
N GLN A 88 -12.11 14.26 10.30
CA GLN A 88 -12.85 14.95 11.36
C GLN A 88 -14.05 14.16 11.87
N SER A 89 -14.64 13.31 11.03
CA SER A 89 -15.87 12.58 11.36
C SER A 89 -15.59 11.10 11.57
N PHE A 90 -15.03 10.43 10.55
CA PHE A 90 -14.85 8.98 10.59
C PHE A 90 -13.77 8.55 11.57
N LEU A 91 -12.56 9.08 11.40
CA LEU A 91 -11.40 8.63 12.17
C LEU A 91 -11.50 9.01 13.64
N VAL A 92 -12.13 10.13 13.99
CA VAL A 92 -12.28 10.58 15.39
C VAL A 92 -13.04 9.55 16.22
N GLY A 93 -14.09 8.93 15.65
CA GLY A 93 -14.94 7.95 16.35
C GLY A 93 -14.36 6.54 16.48
N LEU A 94 -13.21 6.25 15.86
CA LEU A 94 -12.58 4.94 15.94
C LEU A 94 -11.86 4.72 17.27
N SER A 95 -11.95 3.50 17.78
CA SER A 95 -11.23 3.01 18.96
C SER A 95 -9.72 3.09 18.77
N ASN A 96 -9.00 3.25 19.88
CA ASN A 96 -7.55 3.24 19.87
C ASN A 96 -6.97 1.88 19.48
N ASN A 97 -7.74 0.79 19.60
CA ASN A 97 -7.30 -0.56 19.21
C ASN A 97 -7.34 -0.79 17.69
N ILE A 98 -7.62 0.24 16.90
CA ILE A 98 -7.66 0.18 15.43
C ILE A 98 -6.40 0.82 14.87
N LEU A 99 -5.55 0.02 14.24
CA LEU A 99 -4.42 0.51 13.46
C LEU A 99 -4.89 0.94 12.08
N ILE A 100 -4.51 2.15 11.66
CA ILE A 100 -4.98 2.72 10.39
C ILE A 100 -3.79 2.85 9.44
N VAL A 101 -3.92 2.29 8.25
CA VAL A 101 -2.87 2.34 7.22
C VAL A 101 -3.41 3.12 6.03
N LEU A 102 -2.81 4.26 5.72
CA LEU A 102 -3.13 5.03 4.52
C LEU A 102 -2.05 4.75 3.47
N SER A 103 -2.40 4.01 2.44
CA SER A 103 -1.51 3.73 1.33
C SER A 103 -1.82 4.67 0.18
N GLY A 104 -0.78 5.30 -0.35
CA GLY A 104 -0.89 6.15 -1.52
C GLY A 104 0.43 6.37 -2.21
N ARG A 105 0.39 7.07 -3.35
CA ARG A 105 1.59 7.44 -4.12
C ARG A 105 2.17 8.79 -3.67
N PHE A 106 1.31 9.69 -3.18
CA PHE A 106 1.69 11.04 -2.78
C PHE A 106 1.70 11.18 -1.25
N PRO A 107 2.59 12.02 -0.69
CA PRO A 107 2.62 12.26 0.75
C PRO A 107 1.32 12.91 1.22
N LEU A 108 0.89 12.60 2.46
CA LEU A 108 -0.24 13.31 3.07
C LEU A 108 0.04 14.81 3.15
N LYS A 109 -0.97 15.61 2.82
CA LYS A 109 -0.90 17.08 2.76
C LYS A 109 -2.02 17.71 3.59
N GLY A 110 -2.01 19.05 3.67
CA GLY A 110 -3.10 19.81 4.28
C GLY A 110 -3.32 19.47 5.76
N GLY A 111 -4.56 19.21 6.18
CA GLY A 111 -4.95 19.01 7.58
C GLY A 111 -4.19 17.89 8.31
N TRP A 112 -3.67 16.90 7.60
CA TRP A 112 -2.80 15.86 8.17
C TRP A 112 -1.48 16.41 8.69
N VAL A 113 -0.86 17.31 7.92
CA VAL A 113 0.42 17.92 8.25
C VAL A 113 0.22 19.25 8.95
N LEU A 114 -0.92 19.92 8.87
CA LEU A 114 -1.12 21.20 9.55
C LEU A 114 -1.61 21.01 11.00
N SER A 115 -2.38 19.96 11.28
CA SER A 115 -2.91 19.69 12.63
C SER A 115 -1.84 19.05 13.53
N PRO A 116 -1.51 19.67 14.69
CA PRO A 116 -0.58 19.08 15.65
C PRO A 116 -1.07 17.74 16.22
N ALA A 117 -2.39 17.54 16.33
CA ALA A 117 -2.97 16.30 16.81
C ALA A 117 -2.69 15.13 15.86
N TRP A 118 -2.89 15.35 14.55
CA TRP A 118 -2.64 14.33 13.54
C TRP A 118 -1.16 14.05 13.35
N ARG A 119 -0.30 15.08 13.32
CA ARG A 119 1.16 14.88 13.21
C ARG A 119 1.73 13.91 14.25
N ARG A 120 1.22 13.94 15.48
CA ARG A 120 1.71 13.07 16.57
C ARG A 120 1.27 11.62 16.43
N LEU A 121 0.19 11.36 15.69
CA LEU A 121 -0.37 10.02 15.46
C LEU A 121 0.14 9.37 14.17
N ILE A 122 0.64 10.19 13.24
CA ILE A 122 1.13 9.76 11.95
C ILE A 122 2.60 9.34 12.03
N LYS A 123 2.91 8.18 11.45
CA LYS A 123 4.26 7.71 11.13
C LYS A 123 4.38 7.52 9.63
N PHE A 124 5.26 8.27 8.98
CA PHE A 124 5.52 8.06 7.56
C PHE A 124 6.42 6.84 7.36
N LEU A 125 6.03 5.96 6.43
CA LEU A 125 6.82 4.80 6.04
C LEU A 125 7.19 4.97 4.56
N LEU A 126 8.37 5.53 4.34
CA LEU A 126 8.91 5.72 3.00
C LEU A 126 9.33 4.36 2.44
N LEU A 127 8.85 4.05 1.24
CA LEU A 127 9.34 2.92 0.46
C LEU A 127 10.25 3.47 -0.64
N PRO A 128 11.58 3.50 -0.43
CA PRO A 128 12.50 3.88 -1.49
C PRO A 128 12.51 2.81 -2.60
N SER A 129 13.07 3.18 -3.75
CA SER A 129 13.53 2.18 -4.71
C SER A 129 14.48 1.21 -4.02
N PHE A 130 14.55 -0.02 -4.54
CA PHE A 130 15.53 -0.99 -4.08
C PHE A 130 16.93 -0.42 -4.30
N ASP A 131 17.77 -0.51 -3.28
CA ASP A 131 19.20 -0.34 -3.47
C ASP A 131 19.79 -1.59 -4.13
N TYR A 132 21.06 -1.49 -4.49
CA TYR A 132 21.76 -2.58 -5.16
C TYR A 132 21.78 -3.87 -4.33
N GLU A 133 21.96 -3.75 -3.01
CA GLU A 133 21.98 -4.87 -2.09
C GLU A 133 20.61 -5.57 -2.02
N THR A 134 19.52 -4.80 -1.94
CA THR A 134 18.14 -5.31 -1.98
C THR A 134 17.86 -6.01 -3.31
N CYS A 135 18.33 -5.44 -4.43
CA CYS A 135 18.22 -6.08 -5.74
C CYS A 135 18.95 -7.42 -5.78
N MET A 136 20.17 -7.51 -5.23
CA MET A 136 20.94 -8.75 -5.13
C MET A 136 20.24 -9.81 -4.25
N GLN A 137 19.69 -9.40 -3.10
CA GLN A 137 18.91 -10.30 -2.24
C GLN A 137 17.58 -10.73 -2.88
N TYR A 138 17.01 -9.89 -3.75
CA TYR A 138 15.80 -10.22 -4.47
C TYR A 138 16.08 -11.20 -5.62
N THR A 139 17.15 -10.99 -6.41
CA THR A 139 17.53 -11.90 -7.51
C THR A 139 17.89 -13.28 -7.01
N SER A 140 18.48 -13.40 -5.81
CA SER A 140 18.84 -14.70 -5.23
C SER A 140 17.64 -15.62 -4.99
N ARG A 141 16.41 -15.10 -5.05
CA ARG A 141 15.17 -15.89 -4.95
C ARG A 141 14.78 -16.58 -6.26
N PHE A 142 15.28 -16.09 -7.39
CA PHE A 142 15.00 -16.60 -8.73
C PHE A 142 16.10 -17.54 -9.23
N GLY A 143 17.27 -17.54 -8.59
CA GLY A 143 18.40 -18.37 -8.99
C GLY A 143 19.72 -17.79 -8.52
N ASN A 144 20.81 -18.49 -8.84
CA ASN A 144 22.16 -18.04 -8.52
C ASN A 144 22.75 -17.26 -9.72
N TYR A 145 22.38 -15.99 -9.82
CA TYR A 145 22.91 -15.07 -10.83
C TYR A 145 24.24 -14.46 -10.37
N ASP A 146 25.14 -14.15 -11.31
CA ASP A 146 26.42 -13.51 -11.00
C ASP A 146 26.26 -12.00 -10.71
N ASP A 147 27.29 -11.39 -10.10
CA ASP A 147 27.29 -9.93 -9.78
C ASP A 147 27.07 -9.07 -11.04
N SER A 148 27.58 -9.55 -12.18
CA SER A 148 27.52 -8.84 -13.45
C SER A 148 26.09 -8.72 -13.97
N PHE A 149 25.30 -9.79 -13.87
CA PHE A 149 23.87 -9.79 -14.18
C PHE A 149 23.11 -8.88 -13.23
N VAL A 150 23.31 -9.02 -11.91
CA VAL A 150 22.60 -8.20 -10.91
C VAL A 150 22.86 -6.71 -11.12
N ARG A 151 24.11 -6.34 -11.44
CA ARG A 151 24.50 -4.96 -11.77
C ARG A 151 23.80 -4.43 -13.01
N LYS A 152 23.72 -5.23 -14.08
CA LYS A 152 23.00 -4.84 -15.31
C LYS A 152 21.50 -4.68 -15.03
N SER A 153 20.89 -5.65 -14.35
CA SER A 153 19.47 -5.61 -13.96
C SER A 153 19.16 -4.37 -13.13
N PHE A 154 20.01 -4.03 -12.15
CA PHE A 154 19.89 -2.81 -11.36
C PHE A 154 20.01 -1.54 -12.22
N MET A 155 20.98 -1.49 -13.14
CA MET A 155 21.19 -0.31 -14.00
C MET A 155 20.04 -0.05 -14.98
N ILE A 156 19.40 -1.12 -15.48
CA ILE A 156 18.24 -1.04 -16.40
C ILE A 156 16.99 -0.60 -15.65
N THR A 157 16.73 -1.24 -14.51
CA THR A 157 15.49 -1.04 -13.74
C THR A 157 15.57 0.16 -12.80
N LYS A 158 16.77 0.70 -12.57
CA LYS A 158 17.10 1.74 -11.58
C LYS A 158 16.67 1.40 -10.15
N GLY A 159 16.52 0.10 -9.84
CA GLY A 159 16.01 -0.37 -8.56
C GLY A 159 14.52 -0.10 -8.36
N HIS A 160 13.76 0.30 -9.40
CA HIS A 160 12.31 0.45 -9.28
C HIS A 160 11.67 -0.92 -9.02
N PRO A 161 10.99 -1.14 -7.88
CA PRO A 161 10.59 -2.49 -7.46
C PRO A 161 9.72 -3.23 -8.47
N LEU A 162 8.76 -2.53 -9.10
CA LEU A 162 7.86 -3.12 -10.08
C LEU A 162 8.59 -3.50 -11.37
N THR A 163 9.42 -2.59 -11.89
CA THR A 163 10.24 -2.84 -13.09
C THR A 163 11.23 -3.97 -12.83
N PHE A 164 11.84 -4.01 -11.65
CA PHE A 164 12.75 -5.08 -11.24
C PHE A 164 12.03 -6.43 -11.15
N SER A 165 10.85 -6.50 -10.52
CA SER A 165 10.09 -7.75 -10.45
C SER A 165 9.66 -8.25 -11.83
N LEU A 166 9.22 -7.34 -12.71
CA LEU A 166 8.81 -7.72 -14.06
C LEU A 166 10.01 -8.20 -14.88
N PHE A 167 11.14 -7.49 -14.78
CA PHE A 167 12.39 -7.89 -15.42
C PHE A 167 12.82 -9.29 -14.97
N MET A 168 12.81 -9.56 -13.66
CA MET A 168 13.19 -10.88 -13.14
C MET A 168 12.22 -11.98 -13.58
N SER A 169 10.90 -11.72 -13.58
CA SER A 169 9.92 -12.70 -14.07
C SER A 169 10.06 -13.00 -15.56
N LEU A 170 10.44 -12.01 -16.39
CA LEU A 170 10.69 -12.24 -17.81
C LEU A 170 11.91 -13.16 -18.02
N ILE A 171 12.99 -12.93 -17.27
CA ILE A 171 14.19 -13.77 -17.34
C ILE A 171 13.89 -15.20 -16.86
N GLU A 172 13.14 -15.36 -15.77
CA GLU A 172 12.72 -16.68 -15.27
C GLU A 172 11.88 -17.46 -16.30
N MET A 173 10.97 -16.78 -17.01
CA MET A 173 10.17 -17.41 -18.06
C MET A 173 11.01 -17.83 -19.28
N GLU A 174 12.02 -17.04 -19.66
CA GLU A 174 12.94 -17.38 -20.75
C GLU A 174 13.80 -18.61 -20.42
N GLU A 175 14.25 -18.76 -19.18
CA GLU A 175 15.02 -19.94 -18.75
C GLU A 175 14.19 -21.23 -18.69
N MET A 176 12.86 -21.12 -18.54
CA MET A 176 11.93 -22.27 -18.53
C MET A 176 11.50 -22.73 -19.92
N THR A 177 11.62 -21.91 -20.96
CA THR A 177 11.26 -22.27 -22.33
C THR A 177 12.51 -22.59 -23.15
N ASP A 178 12.78 -23.87 -23.37
CA ASP A 178 13.90 -24.38 -24.20
C ASP A 178 13.70 -24.11 -25.72
N THR A 179 13.11 -22.97 -26.08
CA THR A 179 12.93 -22.48 -27.45
C THR A 179 13.40 -21.03 -27.56
N PRO A 180 14.40 -20.72 -28.43
CA PRO A 180 15.09 -19.44 -28.42
C PRO A 180 14.23 -18.37 -29.08
N THR A 181 13.54 -17.55 -28.28
CA THR A 181 12.82 -16.38 -28.81
C THR A 181 13.07 -15.11 -28.03
N PHE A 182 14.34 -14.82 -27.71
CA PHE A 182 14.80 -13.45 -27.46
C PHE A 182 16.21 -13.17 -27.99
N ASN A 183 16.60 -13.89 -29.05
CA ASN A 183 17.80 -13.58 -29.83
C ASN A 183 17.59 -12.32 -30.70
N LYS A 184 17.28 -11.18 -30.07
CA LYS A 184 17.47 -9.84 -30.66
C LYS A 184 17.36 -8.64 -29.71
N ILE A 185 17.60 -8.75 -28.40
CA ILE A 185 18.14 -7.59 -27.67
C ILE A 185 19.62 -7.84 -27.45
N ARG A 186 20.43 -7.29 -28.36
CA ARG A 186 21.87 -7.21 -28.18
C ARG A 186 22.15 -6.13 -27.13
N PHE A 187 22.16 -6.53 -25.87
CA PHE A 187 22.35 -5.64 -24.70
C PHE A 187 23.70 -4.89 -24.70
N ASP A 188 24.63 -5.27 -25.57
CA ASP A 188 25.92 -4.59 -25.77
C ASP A 188 25.81 -3.29 -26.61
N SER A 189 24.62 -2.96 -27.14
CA SER A 189 24.40 -1.81 -28.03
C SER A 189 23.48 -0.72 -27.48
N LEU A 190 23.05 -0.82 -26.22
CA LEU A 190 22.22 0.20 -25.57
C LEU A 190 23.11 1.21 -24.84
N GLU A 191 23.35 2.35 -25.47
CA GLU A 191 24.07 3.47 -24.84
C GLU A 191 23.32 3.96 -23.58
N PRO A 192 24.00 4.16 -22.44
CA PRO A 192 23.37 4.56 -21.16
C PRO A 192 22.54 5.84 -21.24
N THR A 193 22.75 6.64 -22.28
CA THR A 193 22.11 7.94 -22.51
C THR A 193 20.71 7.86 -23.10
N GLN A 194 20.22 6.68 -23.52
CA GLN A 194 18.87 6.55 -24.07
C GLN A 194 17.75 6.35 -23.02
N PHE A 195 18.10 6.24 -21.73
CA PHE A 195 17.14 6.01 -20.63
C PHE A 195 16.75 7.27 -19.84
N PHE A 196 17.15 8.47 -20.28
CA PHE A 196 17.01 9.71 -19.49
C PHE A 196 15.59 10.28 -19.33
N GLU A 197 14.55 9.68 -19.90
CA GLU A 197 13.18 10.26 -19.85
C GLU A 197 12.15 9.58 -18.94
N PHE A 198 12.49 8.48 -18.24
CA PHE A 198 11.51 7.78 -17.36
C PHE A 198 11.63 8.11 -15.87
N SER A 199 12.16 9.29 -15.52
CA SER A 199 12.51 9.69 -14.15
C SER A 199 11.33 9.96 -13.18
N THR A 200 10.10 9.55 -13.51
CA THR A 200 8.91 9.92 -12.73
C THR A 200 8.04 8.75 -12.30
N ILE A 201 8.59 7.54 -12.15
CA ILE A 201 7.80 6.39 -11.69
C ILE A 201 8.23 5.94 -10.29
N SER A 202 7.38 6.30 -9.33
CA SER A 202 7.11 5.53 -8.10
C SER A 202 8.14 5.63 -6.96
N THR A 203 8.28 6.82 -6.37
CA THR A 203 8.56 6.91 -4.92
C THR A 203 7.23 6.73 -4.19
N LEU A 204 6.96 5.52 -3.71
CA LEU A 204 5.73 5.21 -2.97
C LEU A 204 5.80 5.84 -1.58
N ASN A 205 5.24 7.04 -1.43
CA ASN A 205 5.07 7.67 -0.14
C ASN A 205 3.87 7.04 0.59
N LYS A 206 4.13 6.08 1.47
CA LYS A 206 3.07 5.43 2.26
C LYS A 206 3.02 5.98 3.68
N CYS A 207 1.82 6.12 4.22
CA CYS A 207 1.61 6.78 5.49
C CYS A 207 0.90 5.86 6.48
N LEU A 208 1.55 5.54 7.58
CA LEU A 208 0.94 4.79 8.67
C LEU A 208 0.32 5.78 9.66
N ILE A 209 -0.94 5.59 10.04
CA ILE A 209 -1.55 6.34 11.14
C ILE A 209 -1.75 5.39 12.30
N LYS A 210 -0.84 5.47 13.27
CA LYS A 210 -0.93 4.66 14.47
C LYS A 210 -1.77 5.38 15.50
N ARG A 211 -3.06 5.01 15.59
CA ARG A 211 -3.85 5.24 16.79
C ARG A 211 -3.60 4.06 17.73
N GLY A 212 -3.07 4.36 18.92
CA GLY A 212 -2.91 3.48 20.09
C GLY A 212 -2.70 1.96 19.92
N LEU A 213 -1.49 1.53 19.56
CA LEU A 213 -1.02 0.19 19.97
C LEU A 213 0.33 0.33 20.69
N SER A 214 0.27 0.52 22.01
CA SER A 214 1.34 -0.01 22.87
C SER A 214 1.48 -1.49 22.49
N THR A 215 2.70 -1.99 22.30
CA THR A 215 3.02 -3.45 22.13
C THR A 215 3.06 -4.09 20.73
N LEU A 216 3.47 -3.37 19.68
CA LEU A 216 4.13 -4.04 18.53
C LEU A 216 5.47 -3.35 18.30
N GLN A 217 6.53 -3.94 18.88
CA GLN A 217 7.90 -3.72 18.45
C GLN A 217 8.04 -4.45 17.11
N ILE A 218 8.20 -3.67 16.05
CA ILE A 218 8.82 -4.10 14.79
C ILE A 218 10.29 -3.72 14.91
#